data_AF-A0A9D0UE66-F1
#
_entry.id   AF-A0A9D0UE66-F1
#
_cell.length_a   1.000
_cell.length_b   1.000
_cell.length_c   1.000
_cell.angle_alpha   90.00
_cell.angle_beta   90.00
_cell.angle_gamma   90.00
#
_symmetry.space_group_name_H-M   'P 1'
#
loop_
_entity.id
_entity.type
_entity.pdbx_description
1 polymer ?
#
loop_
_entity_poly.entity_id
_entity_poly.type
_entity_poly.pdbx_seq_one_letter_code
_entity_poly.pdbx_strand_id
1 'polypeptide(L)' 'MGEVRGCELPEHLYYSIDNNVWVRDDGDETVTVGMTSYAT' A
#
# COMPACT_ATOMS: atom_id res chain seq x y z
N MET A 1 -4.64 -10.19 8.64
CA MET A 1 -3.28 -9.83 8.19
C MET A 1 -2.95 -10.60 6.93
N GLY A 2 -2.94 -9.92 5.77
CA GLY A 2 -2.56 -10.54 4.51
C GLY A 2 -1.04 -10.67 4.42
N GLU A 3 -0.54 -11.89 4.33
CA GLU A 3 0.89 -12.14 4.14
C GLU A 3 1.11 -12.58 2.69
N VAL A 4 1.93 -11.83 1.93
CA VAL A 4 2.32 -12.21 0.57
C VAL A 4 3.83 -12.40 0.56
N ARG A 5 4.27 -13.64 0.32
CA ARG A 5 5.70 -14.00 0.18
C ARG A 5 6.57 -13.56 1.36
N GLY A 6 6.05 -13.59 2.59
CA GLY A 6 6.77 -13.17 3.79
C GLY A 6 6.81 -11.66 4.02
N CYS A 7 6.09 -10.87 3.21
CA CYS A 7 5.83 -9.47 3.48
C CYS A 7 4.44 -9.31 4.11
N GLU A 8 4.39 -8.63 5.25
CA GLU A 8 3.14 -8.20 5.87
C GLU A 8 2.53 -7.10 5.00
N LEU A 9 1.42 -7.38 4.31
CA LEU A 9 0.62 -6.35 3.68
C LEU A 9 -0.32 -5.77 4.75
N PRO A 10 -0.13 -4.49 5.14
CA PRO A 10 -1.02 -3.85 6.08
C PRO A 10 -2.42 -3.69 5.46
N GLU A 11 -3.42 -4.16 6.18
CA GLU A 11 -4.82 -4.27 5.71
C GLU A 11 -5.53 -2.91 5.58
N HIS A 12 -4.89 -1.86 6.10
CA HIS A 12 -5.35 -0.47 6.07
C HIS A 12 -4.77 0.31 4.86
N LEU A 13 -4.03 -0.37 3.99
CA LEU A 13 -3.48 0.21 2.76
C LEU A 13 -4.23 -0.30 1.54
N TYR A 14 -4.62 0.61 0.66
CA TYR A 14 -5.16 0.30 -0.64
C TYR A 14 -4.01 0.19 -1.64
N TYR A 15 -3.99 -0.88 -2.45
CA TYR A 15 -2.90 -1.14 -3.40
C TYR A 15 -3.40 -1.04 -4.84
N SER A 16 -2.65 -0.35 -5.69
CA SER A 16 -2.80 -0.41 -7.14
C SER A 16 -1.63 -1.18 -7.72
N ILE A 17 -1.87 -2.43 -8.10
CA ILE A 17 -0.84 -3.34 -8.62
C ILE A 17 -0.34 -2.88 -10.00
N ASP A 18 -1.25 -2.46 -10.89
CA ASP A 18 -0.89 -1.91 -12.21
C ASP A 18 0.08 -0.73 -12.14
N ASN A 19 -0.08 0.11 -11.13
CA ASN A 19 0.73 1.33 -10.96
C ASN A 19 1.86 1.13 -9.94
N ASN A 20 1.97 -0.04 -9.31
CA ASN A 20 2.93 -0.34 -8.23
C ASN A 20 2.92 0.70 -7.09
N VAL A 21 1.75 1.24 -6.75
CA VAL A 21 1.58 2.23 -5.67
C VAL A 21 0.66 1.71 -4.58
N TRP A 22 0.85 2.24 -3.37
CA TRP A 22 -0.04 2.05 -2.24
C TRP A 22 -0.56 3.39 -1.72
N VAL A 23 -1.74 3.36 -1.12
CA VAL A 23 -2.42 4.52 -0.55
C VAL A 23 -2.85 4.19 0.87
N ARG A 24 -2.53 5.08 1.81
CA ARG A 24 -3.07 5.08 3.18
C ARG A 24 -4.04 6.23 3.34
N ASP A 25 -5.25 5.92 3.76
CA ASP A 25 -6.19 6.93 4.22
C ASP A 25 -5.80 7.34 5.65
N ASP A 26 -5.54 8.64 5.87
CA ASP A 26 -5.11 9.18 7.17
C ASP A 26 -6.30 9.75 7.97
N GLY A 27 -7.51 9.80 7.39
CA GLY A 27 -8.74 10.24 8.06
C GLY A 27 -9.02 11.76 8.05
N ASP A 28 -8.07 12.58 7.60
CA ASP A 28 -8.17 14.06 7.56
C ASP A 28 -8.24 14.61 6.13
N GLU A 29 -9.08 14.01 5.27
CA GLU A 29 -9.16 14.32 3.81
C GLU A 29 -7.81 14.22 3.07
N THR A 30 -6.80 13.66 3.73
CA THR A 30 -5.46 13.49 3.23
C THR A 30 -5.17 12.01 3.05
N VAL A 31 -4.53 11.71 1.94
CA VAL A 31 -4.08 10.36 1.62
C VAL A 31 -2.57 10.38 1.42
N THR A 32 -1.89 9.43 2.05
CA THR A 32 -0.45 9.22 1.83
C THR A 32 -0.28 8.22 0.71
N VAL A 33 0.46 8.59 -0.34
CA VAL A 33 0.75 7.72 -1.48
C VAL A 33 2.23 7.38 -1.48
N GLY A 34 2.57 6.09 -1.63
CA GLY A 34 3.94 5.62 -1.76
C GLY A 34 4.10 4.60 -2.87
N MET A 35 5.34 4.41 -3.34
CA MET A 35 5.67 3.33 -4.27
C MET A 35 5.87 2.02 -3.50
N THR A 36 5.46 0.91 -4.11
CA THR A 36 5.70 -0.43 -3.58
C THR A 36 7.14 -0.86 -3.84
N SER A 37 7.71 -1.67 -2.93
CA SER A 37 9.08 -2.18 -3.03
C SER A 37 9.33 -3.10 -4.25
N TYR A 38 8.29 -3.46 -5.01
CA TYR A 38 8.41 -4.20 -6.27
C TYR A 38 8.92 -3.30 -7.41
N ALA A 39 8.74 -1.98 -7.32
CA ALA A 39 9.10 -1.04 -8.37
C ALA A 39 10.58 -0.58 -8.34
N THR A 40 11.40 -1.06 -7.39
CA THR A 40 12.82 -0.69 -7.26
C THR A 40 13.79 -1.84 -7.48
#